data_AF-A0A3E5GJY5-F1
#
_entry.id   AF-A0A3E5GJY5-F1
#
_cell.length_a   1.000
_cell.length_b   1.000
_cell.length_c   1.000
_cell.angle_alpha   90.00
_cell.angle_beta   90.00
_cell.angle_gamma   90.00
#
_symmetry.space_group_name_H-M   'P 1'
#
loop_
_entity.id
_entity.type
_entity.pdbx_description
1 polymer ?
#
loop_
_entity_poly.entity_id
_entity_poly.type
_entity_poly.pdbx_seq_one_letter_code
_entity_poly.pdbx_strand_id
1 'polypeptide(L)'
;MQFTSTTDYAIRIVCYLAAQRQMISTSELSQELSVPSSYIPKITKKLKQAGIIKACEGIKGGYQIAKQPENISLRDVISCTESTMAISRCLEKEGGCSKNYIACCKVHQILLDLQNIYNNRLESVKISDIIRPGKDEYLGKFYVIIKVNLREKDYECIYSHNHDVYEQVKTAESYDDFIKKYAEKYICEADWVNVQKCLAGENLTEHLVDGCVEEEIFYRGIIENNGTSYVWMKARKYVDVKENTAIITFHNTKVIPNTIVTMEQELRKKEQDVCMELENATINLQDGFLSEFAQDEEKKTYQRDIIQNILNGSLSSKEMTEAASQLGMKESDTYRVVDFHTITKNVQRKYTKEQLHEVGVIEGELMHLLPDALIYRNMDQIVMIQ
;
A
#
# COMPACT_ATOMS: atom_id res chain seq x y z
N MET A 1 -26.19 -7.81 -30.98
CA MET A 1 -27.38 -7.46 -30.17
C MET A 1 -27.15 -6.09 -29.54
N GLN A 2 -28.16 -5.23 -29.51
CA GLN A 2 -28.11 -3.93 -28.84
C GLN A 2 -29.28 -3.88 -27.86
N PHE A 3 -29.03 -3.49 -26.62
CA PHE A 3 -30.09 -3.37 -25.62
C PHE A 3 -31.03 -2.22 -25.95
N THR A 4 -32.30 -2.41 -25.59
CA THR A 4 -33.32 -1.37 -25.70
C THR A 4 -33.10 -0.28 -24.65
N SER A 5 -33.62 0.93 -24.92
CA SER A 5 -33.67 1.99 -23.91
C SER A 5 -34.48 1.58 -22.67
N THR A 6 -35.47 0.70 -22.84
CA THR A 6 -36.22 0.09 -21.72
C THR A 6 -35.29 -0.64 -20.74
N THR A 7 -34.33 -1.40 -21.25
CA THR A 7 -33.37 -2.15 -20.46
C THR A 7 -32.40 -1.23 -19.73
N ASP A 8 -31.85 -0.22 -20.43
CA ASP A 8 -31.00 0.80 -19.81
C ASP A 8 -31.72 1.50 -18.65
N TYR A 9 -32.96 1.95 -18.87
CA TYR A 9 -33.76 2.58 -17.81
C TYR A 9 -34.07 1.62 -16.66
N ALA A 10 -34.33 0.34 -16.94
CA ALA A 10 -34.57 -0.64 -15.88
C ALA A 10 -33.33 -0.85 -15.01
N ILE A 11 -32.14 -0.93 -15.60
CA ILE A 11 -30.88 -1.05 -14.86
C ILE A 11 -30.69 0.16 -13.94
N ARG A 12 -30.88 1.38 -14.44
CA ARG A 12 -30.78 2.62 -13.65
C ARG A 12 -31.77 2.64 -12.50
N ILE A 13 -33.04 2.33 -12.76
CA ILE A 13 -34.10 2.28 -11.74
C ILE A 13 -33.75 1.26 -10.66
N VAL A 14 -33.36 0.04 -11.02
CA VAL A 14 -33.01 -1.01 -10.05
C VAL A 14 -31.82 -0.60 -9.20
N CYS A 15 -30.77 -0.05 -9.81
CA CYS A 15 -29.60 0.42 -9.08
C CYS A 15 -29.95 1.54 -8.10
N TYR A 16 -30.74 2.52 -8.55
CA TYR A 16 -31.18 3.63 -7.69
C TYR A 16 -32.02 3.15 -6.51
N LEU A 17 -33.04 2.32 -6.76
CA LEU A 17 -33.88 1.75 -5.70
C LEU A 17 -33.07 0.90 -4.71
N ALA A 18 -32.08 0.16 -5.21
CA ALA A 18 -31.20 -0.68 -4.39
C ALA A 18 -30.24 0.15 -3.52
N ALA A 19 -29.78 1.31 -4.01
CA ALA A 19 -28.96 2.25 -3.26
C ALA A 19 -29.74 2.98 -2.17
N GLN A 20 -30.95 3.47 -2.49
CA GLN A 20 -31.77 4.25 -1.56
C GLN A 20 -32.41 3.40 -0.46
N ARG A 21 -32.74 2.13 -0.75
CA ARG A 21 -33.39 1.17 0.19
C ARG A 21 -34.72 1.65 0.81
N GLN A 22 -35.31 2.73 0.30
CA GLN A 22 -36.59 3.29 0.73
C GLN A 22 -37.60 3.31 -0.42
N MET A 23 -38.85 3.72 -0.12
CA MET A 23 -39.89 3.91 -1.12
C MET A 23 -39.63 5.19 -1.92
N ILE A 24 -39.56 5.06 -3.26
CA ILE A 24 -39.26 6.17 -4.17
C ILE A 24 -40.44 6.41 -5.12
N SER A 25 -40.84 7.67 -5.27
CA SER A 25 -41.97 8.05 -6.13
C SER A 25 -41.63 8.00 -7.63
N THR A 26 -42.66 7.94 -8.50
CA THR A 26 -42.46 8.04 -9.96
C THR A 26 -41.83 9.37 -10.36
N SER A 27 -42.23 10.47 -9.73
CA SER A 27 -41.68 11.81 -10.01
C SER A 27 -40.20 11.89 -9.67
N GLU A 28 -39.80 11.33 -8.53
CA GLU A 28 -38.41 11.29 -8.09
C GLU A 28 -37.55 10.43 -9.01
N LEU A 29 -37.99 9.21 -9.33
CA LEU A 29 -37.30 8.39 -10.33
C LEU A 29 -37.16 9.10 -11.68
N SER A 30 -38.17 9.86 -12.09
CA SER A 30 -38.15 10.58 -13.36
C SER A 30 -37.11 11.70 -13.36
N GLN A 31 -37.07 12.47 -12.28
CA GLN A 31 -36.14 13.58 -12.10
C GLN A 31 -34.70 13.09 -11.95
N GLU A 32 -34.45 12.15 -11.05
CA GLU A 32 -33.11 11.70 -10.68
C GLU A 32 -32.42 10.88 -11.78
N LEU A 33 -33.20 10.10 -12.53
CA LEU A 33 -32.65 9.17 -13.53
C LEU A 33 -32.83 9.66 -14.96
N SER A 34 -33.43 10.84 -15.15
CA SER A 34 -33.80 11.38 -16.48
C SER A 34 -34.61 10.37 -17.31
N VAL A 35 -35.50 9.61 -16.64
CA VAL A 35 -36.41 8.66 -17.29
C VAL A 35 -37.77 9.33 -17.46
N PRO A 36 -38.39 9.31 -18.65
CA PRO A 36 -39.71 9.91 -18.82
C PRO A 36 -40.74 9.30 -17.86
N SER A 37 -41.46 10.15 -17.11
CA SER A 37 -42.45 9.72 -16.11
C SER A 37 -43.51 8.76 -16.66
N SER A 38 -43.92 8.94 -17.92
CA SER A 38 -44.88 8.06 -18.61
C SER A 38 -44.33 6.66 -18.93
N TYR A 39 -43.02 6.49 -18.87
CA TYR A 39 -42.32 5.26 -19.22
C TYR A 39 -41.99 4.40 -17.99
N ILE A 40 -41.80 5.03 -16.82
CA ILE A 40 -41.50 4.36 -15.56
C ILE A 40 -42.53 3.26 -15.22
N PRO A 41 -43.87 3.49 -15.25
CA PRO A 41 -44.84 2.44 -14.95
C PRO A 41 -44.73 1.20 -15.85
N LYS A 42 -44.31 1.39 -17.12
CA LYS A 42 -44.15 0.28 -18.08
C LYS A 42 -42.97 -0.61 -17.69
N ILE A 43 -41.87 0.02 -17.27
CA ILE A 43 -40.65 -0.67 -16.83
C ILE A 43 -40.86 -1.34 -15.47
N THR A 44 -41.36 -0.59 -14.50
CA THR A 44 -41.56 -1.07 -13.12
C THR A 44 -42.59 -2.20 -13.05
N LYS A 45 -43.57 -2.24 -13.95
CA LYS A 45 -44.48 -3.38 -14.09
C LYS A 45 -43.73 -4.69 -14.40
N LYS A 46 -42.79 -4.68 -15.34
CA LYS A 46 -41.95 -5.85 -15.69
C LYS A 46 -41.07 -6.26 -14.51
N LEU A 47 -40.41 -5.29 -13.87
CA LEU A 47 -39.56 -5.52 -12.69
C LEU A 47 -40.34 -6.09 -11.49
N LYS A 48 -41.58 -5.62 -11.27
CA LYS A 48 -42.48 -6.13 -10.23
C LYS A 48 -42.89 -7.58 -10.52
N GLN A 49 -43.22 -7.90 -11.77
CA GLN A 49 -43.55 -9.26 -12.19
C GLN A 49 -42.36 -10.23 -12.00
N ALA A 50 -41.14 -9.76 -12.22
CA ALA A 50 -39.91 -10.51 -11.92
C ALA A 50 -39.56 -10.59 -10.41
N GLY A 51 -40.36 -9.95 -9.55
CA GLY A 51 -40.14 -9.90 -8.11
C GLY A 51 -38.86 -9.15 -7.71
N ILE A 52 -38.33 -8.28 -8.57
CA ILE A 52 -37.13 -7.48 -8.31
C ILE A 52 -37.47 -6.26 -7.45
N ILE A 53 -38.65 -5.67 -7.68
CA ILE A 53 -39.16 -4.52 -6.94
C ILE A 53 -40.56 -4.77 -6.38
N LYS A 54 -40.93 -4.00 -5.37
CA LYS A 54 -42.30 -3.85 -4.86
C LYS A 54 -42.83 -2.50 -5.34
N ALA A 55 -44.15 -2.42 -5.52
CA ALA A 55 -44.83 -1.18 -5.84
C ALA A 55 -46.05 -1.01 -4.93
N CYS A 56 -46.21 0.19 -4.38
CA CYS A 56 -47.32 0.59 -3.52
C CYS A 56 -48.06 1.77 -4.11
N GLU A 57 -49.38 1.81 -3.96
CA GLU A 57 -50.25 2.89 -4.45
C GLU A 57 -50.53 3.92 -3.35
N GLY A 58 -51.04 5.09 -3.74
CA GLY A 58 -51.43 6.18 -2.82
C GLY A 58 -50.40 7.30 -2.69
N ILE A 59 -50.69 8.26 -1.80
CA ILE A 59 -49.93 9.52 -1.63
C ILE A 59 -48.48 9.27 -1.16
N LYS A 60 -48.24 8.19 -0.39
CA LYS A 60 -46.91 7.70 0.00
C LYS A 60 -46.48 6.45 -0.78
N GLY A 61 -47.13 6.21 -1.92
CA GLY A 61 -46.82 5.11 -2.82
C GLY A 61 -45.53 5.34 -3.60
N GLY A 62 -45.15 4.36 -4.39
CA GLY A 62 -43.90 4.37 -5.13
C GLY A 62 -43.35 2.97 -5.36
N TYR A 63 -42.04 2.89 -5.53
CA TYR A 63 -41.31 1.67 -5.78
C TYR A 63 -40.20 1.47 -4.75
N GLN A 64 -39.93 0.23 -4.38
CA GLN A 64 -38.83 -0.14 -3.50
C GLN A 64 -38.22 -1.46 -3.98
N ILE A 65 -36.93 -1.67 -3.72
CA ILE A 65 -36.30 -2.96 -3.98
C ILE A 65 -36.98 -4.09 -3.18
N ALA A 66 -37.24 -5.23 -3.82
CA ALA A 66 -37.91 -6.37 -3.19
C ALA A 66 -36.93 -7.41 -2.63
N LYS A 67 -35.76 -7.52 -3.27
CA LYS A 67 -34.70 -8.48 -2.96
C LYS A 67 -33.45 -7.74 -2.49
N GLN A 68 -32.58 -8.44 -1.75
CA GLN A 68 -31.25 -7.91 -1.42
C GLN A 68 -30.44 -7.71 -2.72
N PRO A 69 -29.70 -6.59 -2.88
CA PRO A 69 -28.93 -6.31 -4.10
C PRO A 69 -27.93 -7.40 -4.50
N GLU A 70 -27.41 -8.15 -3.53
CA GLU A 70 -26.50 -9.29 -3.71
C GLU A 70 -27.17 -10.49 -4.39
N ASN A 71 -28.50 -10.56 -4.33
CA ASN A 71 -29.32 -11.64 -4.87
C ASN A 71 -29.99 -11.26 -6.21
N ILE A 72 -29.64 -10.12 -6.79
CA ILE A 72 -30.15 -9.67 -8.08
C ILE A 72 -28.96 -9.58 -9.02
N SER A 73 -28.93 -10.41 -10.06
CA SER A 73 -27.93 -10.31 -11.11
C SER A 73 -28.31 -9.27 -12.16
N LEU A 74 -27.32 -8.81 -12.92
CA LEU A 74 -27.57 -7.97 -14.09
C LEU A 74 -28.37 -8.72 -15.16
N ARG A 75 -28.16 -10.04 -15.28
CA ARG A 75 -28.96 -10.93 -16.13
C ARG A 75 -30.44 -10.93 -15.74
N ASP A 76 -30.78 -10.91 -14.45
CA ASP A 76 -32.18 -10.86 -14.00
C ASP A 76 -32.88 -9.59 -14.49
N VAL A 77 -32.20 -8.45 -14.40
CA VAL A 77 -32.76 -7.17 -14.85
C VAL A 77 -32.92 -7.13 -16.37
N ILE A 78 -31.90 -7.55 -17.12
CA ILE A 78 -31.94 -7.51 -18.59
C ILE A 78 -32.98 -8.49 -19.14
N SER A 79 -33.03 -9.72 -18.60
CA SER A 79 -33.93 -10.76 -19.10
C SER A 79 -35.42 -10.47 -18.86
N CYS A 80 -35.76 -9.57 -17.91
CA CYS A 80 -37.15 -9.17 -17.71
C CYS A 80 -37.60 -8.04 -18.66
N THR A 81 -36.65 -7.28 -19.24
CA THR A 81 -36.96 -6.18 -20.14
C THR A 81 -36.84 -6.54 -21.62
N GLU A 82 -35.85 -7.35 -21.97
CA GLU A 82 -35.62 -7.85 -23.33
C GLU A 82 -36.57 -9.01 -23.68
N SER A 83 -36.96 -9.11 -24.95
CA SER A 83 -37.78 -10.22 -25.45
C SER A 83 -36.98 -11.51 -25.62
N THR A 84 -35.68 -11.38 -25.86
CA THR A 84 -34.75 -12.50 -26.04
C THR A 84 -33.37 -12.13 -25.50
N MET A 85 -32.70 -13.12 -24.90
CA MET A 85 -31.29 -13.01 -24.50
C MET A 85 -30.35 -13.58 -25.58
N ALA A 86 -30.91 -14.09 -26.68
CA ALA A 86 -30.15 -14.71 -27.76
C ALA A 86 -29.43 -13.65 -28.62
N ILE A 87 -28.11 -13.76 -28.76
CA ILE A 87 -27.30 -12.86 -29.58
C ILE A 87 -27.50 -13.10 -31.08
N SER A 88 -28.07 -14.24 -31.45
CA SER A 88 -28.37 -14.65 -32.82
C SER A 88 -29.64 -15.50 -32.88
N ARG A 89 -30.38 -15.39 -33.98
CA ARG A 89 -31.65 -16.09 -34.21
C ARG A 89 -31.52 -17.61 -34.15
N CYS A 90 -30.37 -18.17 -34.56
CA CYS A 90 -30.15 -19.61 -34.49
C CYS A 90 -29.94 -20.16 -33.06
N LEU A 91 -29.81 -19.27 -32.07
CA LEU A 91 -29.68 -19.61 -30.64
C LEU A 91 -31.00 -19.43 -29.87
N GLU A 92 -32.04 -18.92 -30.51
CA GLU A 92 -33.36 -18.83 -29.89
C GLU A 92 -33.93 -20.24 -29.64
N LYS A 93 -34.74 -20.38 -28.58
CA LYS A 93 -35.34 -21.67 -28.20
C LYS A 93 -36.15 -22.32 -29.33
N GLU A 94 -36.75 -21.51 -30.20
CA GLU A 94 -37.54 -21.98 -31.34
C GLU A 94 -36.69 -22.38 -32.56
N GLY A 95 -35.35 -22.28 -32.47
CA GLY A 95 -34.45 -22.82 -33.48
C GLY A 95 -34.55 -22.08 -34.83
N GLY A 96 -34.19 -20.81 -34.87
CA GLY A 96 -34.32 -19.97 -36.07
C GLY A 96 -33.23 -20.15 -37.12
N CYS A 97 -32.84 -21.38 -37.46
CA CYS A 97 -31.94 -21.64 -38.59
C CYS A 97 -32.76 -21.90 -39.87
N SER A 98 -32.69 -21.00 -40.84
CA SER A 98 -33.40 -21.16 -42.13
C SER A 98 -32.99 -22.41 -42.91
N LYS A 99 -31.78 -22.94 -42.68
CA LYS A 99 -31.30 -24.19 -43.28
C LYS A 99 -31.57 -25.43 -42.43
N ASN A 100 -32.14 -25.27 -41.23
CA ASN A 100 -32.34 -26.34 -40.24
C ASN A 100 -31.10 -27.23 -40.02
N TYR A 101 -29.91 -26.62 -40.04
CA TYR A 101 -28.62 -27.31 -40.06
C TYR A 101 -27.81 -27.04 -38.78
N ILE A 102 -28.50 -26.87 -37.65
CA ILE A 102 -27.90 -26.41 -36.40
C ILE A 102 -26.86 -27.40 -35.87
N ALA A 103 -27.15 -28.71 -35.91
CA ALA A 103 -26.30 -29.76 -35.34
C ALA A 103 -24.86 -29.78 -35.89
N CYS A 104 -24.66 -29.39 -37.15
CA CYS A 104 -23.36 -29.44 -37.82
C CYS A 104 -22.81 -28.04 -38.17
N CYS A 105 -23.52 -26.96 -37.79
CA CYS A 105 -23.11 -25.61 -38.13
C CYS A 105 -22.02 -25.11 -37.18
N LYS A 106 -20.77 -25.04 -37.66
CA LYS A 106 -19.64 -24.51 -36.88
C LYS A 106 -19.86 -23.08 -36.36
N VAL A 107 -20.52 -22.24 -37.16
CA VAL A 107 -20.87 -20.86 -36.75
C VAL A 107 -21.86 -20.87 -35.58
N HIS A 108 -22.84 -21.78 -35.57
CA HIS A 108 -23.76 -21.91 -34.45
C HIS A 108 -23.02 -22.29 -33.17
N GLN A 109 -22.07 -23.24 -33.24
CA GLN A 109 -21.26 -23.63 -32.08
C GLN A 109 -20.46 -22.45 -31.51
N ILE A 110 -19.75 -21.70 -32.37
CA ILE A 110 -19.00 -20.50 -31.95
C ILE A 110 -19.92 -19.46 -31.30
N LEU A 111 -21.09 -19.21 -31.90
CA LEU A 111 -22.05 -18.25 -31.35
C LEU A 111 -22.68 -18.74 -30.04
N LEU A 112 -22.89 -20.05 -29.89
CA LEU A 112 -23.37 -20.66 -28.65
C LEU A 112 -22.33 -20.50 -27.53
N ASP A 113 -21.05 -20.68 -27.82
CA ASP A 113 -19.97 -20.45 -26.87
C ASP A 113 -19.93 -18.98 -26.41
N LEU A 114 -20.00 -18.03 -27.36
CA LEU A 114 -20.09 -16.60 -27.04
C LEU A 114 -21.34 -16.26 -26.21
N GLN A 115 -22.48 -16.86 -26.55
CA GLN A 115 -23.72 -16.69 -25.80
C GLN A 115 -23.60 -17.19 -24.35
N ASN A 116 -22.92 -18.32 -24.14
CA ASN A 116 -22.69 -18.87 -22.81
C ASN A 116 -21.78 -17.95 -21.99
N ILE A 117 -20.69 -17.45 -22.57
CA ILE A 117 -19.80 -16.48 -21.92
C ILE A 117 -20.59 -15.22 -21.53
N TYR A 118 -21.37 -14.68 -22.46
CA TYR A 118 -22.22 -13.52 -22.25
C TYR A 118 -23.23 -13.73 -21.10
N ASN A 119 -23.96 -14.84 -21.11
CA ASN A 119 -24.94 -15.17 -20.06
C ASN A 119 -24.27 -15.33 -18.68
N ASN A 120 -23.17 -16.07 -18.63
CA ASN A 120 -22.42 -16.31 -17.39
C ASN A 120 -21.87 -15.00 -16.81
N ARG A 121 -21.38 -14.10 -17.67
CA ARG A 121 -20.90 -12.77 -17.28
C ARG A 121 -22.02 -11.97 -16.62
N LEU A 122 -23.17 -11.86 -17.27
CA LEU A 122 -24.31 -11.10 -16.75
C LEU A 122 -24.91 -11.70 -15.47
N GLU A 123 -24.90 -13.03 -15.34
CA GLU A 123 -25.35 -13.74 -14.13
C GLU A 123 -24.43 -13.46 -12.93
N SER A 124 -23.12 -13.38 -13.19
CA SER A 124 -22.09 -13.21 -12.17
C SER A 124 -22.06 -11.82 -11.54
N VAL A 125 -22.48 -10.78 -12.27
CA VAL A 125 -22.50 -9.40 -11.80
C VAL A 125 -23.78 -9.15 -11.03
N LYS A 126 -23.68 -8.74 -9.77
CA LYS A 126 -24.82 -8.42 -8.90
C LYS A 126 -25.06 -6.92 -8.84
N ILE A 127 -26.28 -6.51 -8.53
CA ILE A 127 -26.62 -5.09 -8.37
C ILE A 127 -25.83 -4.46 -7.21
N SER A 128 -25.52 -5.23 -6.16
CA SER A 128 -24.61 -4.80 -5.08
C SER A 128 -23.26 -4.32 -5.59
N ASP A 129 -22.75 -4.94 -6.66
CA ASP A 129 -21.43 -4.66 -7.24
C ASP A 129 -21.46 -3.34 -8.01
N ILE A 130 -22.63 -2.89 -8.45
CA ILE A 130 -22.83 -1.65 -9.21
C ILE A 130 -23.06 -0.46 -8.26
N ILE A 131 -23.82 -0.65 -7.18
CA ILE A 131 -24.29 0.45 -6.31
C ILE A 131 -23.36 0.81 -5.15
N ARG A 132 -22.29 0.05 -4.90
CA ARG A 132 -21.32 0.33 -3.84
C ARG A 132 -19.99 0.78 -4.45
N PRO A 133 -19.87 2.03 -4.96
CA PRO A 133 -18.60 2.54 -5.44
C PRO A 133 -17.69 2.80 -4.23
N GLY A 134 -16.66 1.97 -4.11
CA GLY A 134 -15.72 1.96 -2.99
C GLY A 134 -15.14 0.57 -2.68
N LYS A 135 -14.84 -0.22 -3.73
CA LYS A 135 -14.10 -1.50 -3.73
C LYS A 135 -13.98 -2.01 -5.17
N ASP A 136 -12.89 -1.60 -5.82
CA ASP A 136 -12.28 -2.15 -7.05
C ASP A 136 -13.15 -2.13 -8.33
N GLU A 137 -12.99 -1.07 -9.10
CA GLU A 137 -13.33 -1.07 -10.53
C GLU A 137 -12.55 -2.19 -11.23
N TYR A 138 -13.19 -3.33 -11.46
CA TYR A 138 -13.01 -4.17 -12.64
C TYR A 138 -14.14 -5.22 -12.63
N LEU A 139 -15.21 -4.95 -13.37
CA LEU A 139 -16.23 -5.95 -13.72
C LEU A 139 -15.66 -6.98 -14.71
N GLY A 140 -14.42 -7.45 -14.51
CA GLY A 140 -13.60 -8.31 -15.36
C GLY A 140 -12.85 -9.29 -14.47
N LYS A 141 -13.09 -10.61 -14.56
CA LYS A 141 -12.06 -11.54 -14.09
C LYS A 141 -10.87 -11.33 -15.02
N PHE A 142 -9.79 -10.71 -14.55
CA PHE A 142 -8.53 -10.85 -15.26
C PHE A 142 -8.15 -12.31 -15.07
N TYR A 143 -8.12 -13.09 -16.15
CA TYR A 143 -7.74 -14.51 -16.10
C TYR A 143 -6.98 -14.83 -17.37
N VAL A 144 -5.73 -15.27 -17.20
CA VAL A 144 -4.81 -15.71 -18.25
C VAL A 144 -4.37 -17.13 -17.92
N ILE A 145 -4.29 -17.99 -18.93
CA ILE A 145 -3.77 -19.35 -18.86
C ILE A 145 -2.70 -19.50 -19.94
N ILE A 146 -1.47 -19.73 -19.52
CA ILE A 146 -0.34 -20.05 -20.39
C ILE A 146 0.00 -21.51 -20.19
N LYS A 147 0.18 -22.24 -21.28
CA LYS A 147 0.73 -23.59 -21.27
C LYS A 147 2.15 -23.53 -21.83
N VAL A 148 3.08 -24.12 -21.10
CA VAL A 148 4.51 -24.18 -21.46
C VAL A 148 4.87 -25.64 -21.68
N ASN A 149 5.48 -25.94 -22.82
CA ASN A 149 6.09 -27.22 -23.12
C ASN A 149 7.54 -27.20 -22.64
N LEU A 150 7.83 -27.95 -21.58
CA LEU A 150 9.14 -27.96 -20.93
C LEU A 150 10.24 -28.62 -21.77
N ARG A 151 9.85 -29.51 -22.71
CA ARG A 151 10.80 -30.22 -23.59
C ARG A 151 11.17 -29.37 -24.79
N GLU A 152 10.17 -28.91 -25.53
CA GLU A 152 10.36 -28.14 -26.76
C GLU A 152 10.67 -26.67 -26.48
N LYS A 153 10.53 -26.24 -25.22
CA LYS A 153 10.68 -24.84 -24.76
C LYS A 153 9.75 -23.87 -25.49
N ASP A 154 8.60 -24.37 -25.95
CA ASP A 154 7.54 -23.62 -26.58
C ASP A 154 6.43 -23.30 -25.58
N TYR A 155 5.58 -22.31 -25.88
CA TYR A 155 4.49 -21.91 -25.01
C TYR A 155 3.33 -21.29 -25.80
N GLU A 156 2.12 -21.45 -25.27
CA GLU A 156 0.91 -20.91 -25.88
C GLU A 156 0.00 -20.28 -24.83
N CYS A 157 -0.71 -19.21 -25.23
CA CYS A 157 -1.82 -18.70 -24.45
C CYS A 157 -3.06 -19.55 -24.75
N ILE A 158 -3.43 -20.43 -23.81
CA ILE A 158 -4.65 -21.23 -23.90
C ILE A 158 -5.87 -20.33 -23.81
N TYR A 159 -5.81 -19.33 -22.91
CA TYR A 159 -6.94 -18.45 -22.66
C TYR A 159 -6.50 -17.13 -22.04
N SER A 160 -7.05 -16.01 -22.49
CA SER A 160 -6.93 -14.72 -21.82
C SER A 160 -8.20 -13.89 -22.01
N HIS A 161 -8.66 -13.25 -20.94
CA HIS A 161 -9.70 -12.21 -21.05
C HIS A 161 -9.18 -10.91 -21.66
N ASN A 162 -7.86 -10.72 -21.68
CA ASN A 162 -7.20 -9.54 -22.25
C ASN A 162 -6.56 -9.90 -23.59
N HIS A 163 -7.05 -9.30 -24.68
CA HIS A 163 -6.55 -9.58 -26.04
C HIS A 163 -5.07 -9.21 -26.21
N ASP A 164 -4.59 -8.17 -25.53
CA ASP A 164 -3.20 -7.74 -25.60
C ASP A 164 -2.22 -8.81 -25.12
N VAL A 165 -2.66 -9.74 -24.27
CA VAL A 165 -1.84 -10.87 -23.82
C VAL A 165 -1.58 -11.84 -24.97
N TYR A 166 -2.57 -12.08 -25.85
CA TYR A 166 -2.35 -12.90 -27.04
C TYR A 166 -1.34 -12.25 -28.00
N GLU A 167 -1.39 -10.93 -28.16
CA GLU A 167 -0.42 -10.21 -29.00
C GLU A 167 0.98 -10.23 -28.38
N GLN A 168 1.11 -10.14 -27.05
CA GLN A 168 2.38 -10.31 -26.36
C GLN A 168 2.97 -11.70 -26.55
N VAL A 169 2.15 -12.76 -26.44
CA VAL A 169 2.63 -14.14 -26.72
C VAL A 169 3.11 -14.29 -28.17
N LYS A 170 2.41 -13.68 -29.14
CA LYS A 170 2.85 -13.74 -30.56
C LYS A 170 4.15 -12.98 -30.83
N THR A 171 4.41 -11.92 -30.08
CA THR A 171 5.55 -11.01 -30.31
C THR A 171 6.73 -11.28 -29.38
N ALA A 172 6.56 -12.17 -28.40
CA ALA A 172 7.62 -12.57 -27.49
C ALA A 172 8.46 -13.71 -28.09
N GLU A 173 9.77 -13.58 -27.98
CA GLU A 173 10.73 -14.52 -28.58
C GLU A 173 10.81 -15.84 -27.81
N SER A 174 10.41 -15.82 -26.53
CA SER A 174 10.43 -16.96 -25.62
C SER A 174 9.43 -16.77 -24.49
N TYR A 175 9.19 -17.84 -23.72
CA TYR A 175 8.35 -17.76 -22.52
C TYR A 175 8.90 -16.74 -21.50
N ASP A 176 10.21 -16.68 -21.29
CA ASP A 176 10.82 -15.73 -20.35
C ASP A 176 10.69 -14.28 -20.85
N ASP A 177 10.83 -14.05 -22.15
CA ASP A 177 10.58 -12.74 -22.77
C ASP A 177 9.10 -12.34 -22.60
N PHE A 178 8.16 -13.29 -22.72
CA PHE A 178 6.76 -13.04 -22.42
C PHE A 178 6.54 -12.66 -20.95
N ILE A 179 7.12 -13.40 -19.99
CA ILE A 179 6.98 -13.08 -18.56
C ILE A 179 7.53 -11.68 -18.26
N LYS A 180 8.65 -11.31 -18.89
CA LYS A 180 9.21 -9.96 -18.77
C LYS A 180 8.26 -8.89 -19.32
N LYS A 181 7.79 -9.03 -20.56
CA LYS A 181 6.84 -8.08 -21.20
C LYS A 181 5.54 -7.96 -20.41
N TYR A 182 5.05 -9.09 -19.89
CA TYR A 182 3.87 -9.14 -19.03
C TYR A 182 4.10 -8.39 -17.71
N ALA A 183 5.26 -8.59 -17.07
CA ALA A 183 5.60 -7.89 -15.82
C ALA A 183 5.69 -6.38 -16.03
N GLU A 184 6.40 -5.94 -17.07
CA GLU A 184 6.57 -4.53 -17.42
C GLU A 184 5.24 -3.82 -17.66
N LYS A 185 4.25 -4.53 -18.23
CA LYS A 185 2.97 -3.95 -18.61
C LYS A 185 1.91 -4.04 -17.50
N TYR A 186 1.89 -5.12 -16.72
CA TYR A 186 0.75 -5.41 -15.84
C TYR A 186 1.10 -5.46 -14.35
N ILE A 187 2.38 -5.43 -13.96
CA ILE A 187 2.80 -5.67 -12.57
C ILE A 187 3.50 -4.44 -12.00
N CYS A 188 3.23 -4.11 -10.75
CA CYS A 188 3.97 -3.06 -10.04
C CYS A 188 5.46 -3.42 -9.97
N GLU A 189 6.34 -2.45 -10.26
CA GLU A 189 7.80 -2.66 -10.33
C GLU A 189 8.39 -3.34 -9.10
N ALA A 190 7.91 -2.98 -7.91
CA ALA A 190 8.34 -3.55 -6.64
C ALA A 190 8.10 -5.08 -6.52
N ASP A 191 7.20 -5.66 -7.33
CA ASP A 191 6.88 -7.09 -7.30
C ASP A 191 7.51 -7.86 -8.49
N TRP A 192 8.20 -7.18 -9.42
CA TRP A 192 8.79 -7.81 -10.62
C TRP A 192 9.74 -8.95 -10.28
N VAL A 193 10.65 -8.71 -9.33
CA VAL A 193 11.69 -9.68 -8.94
C VAL A 193 11.05 -10.96 -8.38
N ASN A 194 10.01 -10.84 -7.56
CA ASN A 194 9.33 -11.98 -6.95
C ASN A 194 8.57 -12.81 -8.00
N VAL A 195 7.91 -12.13 -8.94
CA VAL A 195 7.19 -12.80 -10.03
C VAL A 195 8.15 -13.52 -10.97
N GLN A 196 9.23 -12.85 -11.38
CA GLN A 196 10.26 -13.46 -12.23
C GLN A 196 10.93 -14.64 -11.54
N LYS A 197 11.30 -14.50 -10.26
CA LYS A 197 11.89 -15.60 -9.50
C LYS A 197 10.99 -16.84 -9.46
N CYS A 198 9.68 -16.66 -9.29
CA CYS A 198 8.77 -17.80 -9.20
C CYS A 198 8.41 -18.42 -10.55
N LEU A 199 8.30 -17.59 -11.60
CA LEU A 199 7.70 -17.98 -12.88
C LEU A 199 8.68 -18.08 -14.04
N ALA A 200 9.96 -17.71 -13.88
CA ALA A 200 10.98 -17.93 -14.90
C ALA A 200 11.06 -19.40 -15.33
N GLY A 201 11.32 -19.64 -16.61
CA GLY A 201 11.34 -20.96 -17.23
C GLY A 201 12.27 -21.95 -16.54
N GLU A 202 13.46 -21.48 -16.13
CA GLU A 202 14.43 -22.26 -15.36
C GLU A 202 13.88 -22.70 -13.98
N ASN A 203 13.04 -21.89 -13.36
CA ASN A 203 12.49 -22.12 -12.02
C ASN A 203 11.15 -22.87 -12.05
N LEU A 204 10.66 -23.25 -13.24
CA LEU A 204 9.47 -24.10 -13.36
C LEU A 204 9.72 -25.53 -12.87
N THR A 205 10.99 -25.96 -12.81
CA THR A 205 11.34 -27.35 -12.40
C THR A 205 12.16 -27.41 -11.11
N GLU A 206 12.40 -26.27 -10.46
CA GLU A 206 13.13 -26.20 -9.19
C GLU A 206 12.26 -26.76 -8.05
N HIS A 207 12.81 -27.64 -7.19
CA HIS A 207 12.14 -28.23 -6.03
C HIS A 207 10.99 -29.25 -6.27
N LEU A 208 11.08 -30.06 -7.33
CA LEU A 208 10.11 -31.13 -7.60
C LEU A 208 10.12 -32.24 -6.53
N VAL A 209 9.01 -32.39 -5.80
CA VAL A 209 8.71 -33.58 -4.98
C VAL A 209 7.60 -34.35 -5.68
N ASP A 210 7.94 -35.47 -6.33
CA ASP A 210 7.02 -36.45 -6.90
C ASP A 210 6.30 -36.10 -8.23
N GLY A 211 6.96 -35.33 -9.10
CA GLY A 211 6.59 -35.20 -10.52
C GLY A 211 5.45 -34.23 -10.85
N CYS A 212 4.73 -33.73 -9.84
CA CYS A 212 3.79 -32.62 -9.96
C CYS A 212 3.99 -31.59 -8.85
N VAL A 213 4.04 -30.29 -9.18
CA VAL A 213 4.15 -29.19 -8.19
C VAL A 213 3.11 -28.12 -8.50
N GLU A 214 2.37 -27.67 -7.48
CA GLU A 214 1.54 -26.48 -7.50
C GLU A 214 2.13 -25.43 -6.56
N GLU A 215 2.53 -24.28 -7.11
CA GLU A 215 3.00 -23.13 -6.34
C GLU A 215 2.16 -21.90 -6.69
N GLU A 216 1.93 -21.04 -5.70
CA GLU A 216 1.17 -19.82 -5.87
C GLU A 216 1.90 -18.61 -5.30
N ILE A 217 1.77 -17.48 -6.00
CA ILE A 217 2.29 -16.19 -5.58
C ILE A 217 1.21 -15.12 -5.71
N PHE A 218 1.31 -14.11 -4.87
CA PHE A 218 0.48 -12.92 -4.92
C PHE A 218 1.34 -11.72 -5.30
N TYR A 219 0.81 -10.84 -6.15
CA TYR A 219 1.50 -9.65 -6.62
C TYR A 219 0.51 -8.53 -6.93
N ARG A 220 0.98 -7.30 -7.02
CA ARG A 220 0.15 -6.13 -7.33
C ARG A 220 0.13 -5.90 -8.84
N GLY A 221 -1.08 -5.89 -9.41
CA GLY A 221 -1.32 -5.58 -10.82
C GLY A 221 -1.66 -4.10 -11.00
N ILE A 222 -1.08 -3.45 -12.01
CA ILE A 222 -1.28 -2.02 -12.29
C ILE A 222 -2.68 -1.80 -12.90
N ILE A 223 -3.44 -0.84 -12.36
CA ILE A 223 -4.75 -0.43 -12.90
C ILE A 223 -4.60 0.79 -13.83
N GLU A 224 -3.74 1.74 -13.45
CA GLU A 224 -3.47 2.99 -14.17
C GLU A 224 -1.95 3.25 -14.29
N ASN A 225 -1.52 3.90 -15.38
CA ASN A 225 -0.10 4.16 -15.69
C ASN A 225 0.64 5.08 -14.69
N ASN A 226 -0.03 5.55 -13.65
CA ASN A 226 0.50 6.41 -12.58
C ASN A 226 1.00 5.61 -11.35
N GLY A 227 0.82 4.28 -11.32
CA GLY A 227 1.46 3.38 -10.35
C GLY A 227 0.93 3.44 -8.90
N THR A 228 -0.05 4.31 -8.62
CA THR A 228 -0.65 4.49 -7.30
C THR A 228 -1.85 3.59 -7.03
N SER A 229 -2.51 3.10 -8.08
CA SER A 229 -3.69 2.24 -8.01
C SER A 229 -3.37 0.83 -8.51
N TYR A 230 -3.54 -0.18 -7.65
CA TYR A 230 -3.26 -1.58 -7.96
C TYR A 230 -4.35 -2.54 -7.47
N VAL A 231 -4.46 -3.70 -8.10
CA VAL A 231 -5.28 -4.84 -7.64
C VAL A 231 -4.40 -6.00 -7.20
N TRP A 232 -4.86 -6.79 -6.22
CA TRP A 232 -4.19 -8.03 -5.85
C TRP A 232 -4.43 -9.13 -6.87
N MET A 233 -3.34 -9.52 -7.51
CA MET A 233 -3.28 -10.60 -8.47
C MET A 233 -2.70 -11.85 -7.83
N LYS A 234 -3.03 -12.98 -8.41
CA LYS A 234 -2.51 -14.29 -8.08
C LYS A 234 -1.97 -14.96 -9.32
N ALA A 235 -0.73 -15.43 -9.26
CA ALA A 235 -0.23 -16.39 -10.22
C ALA A 235 -0.17 -17.78 -9.58
N ARG A 236 -0.50 -18.81 -10.36
CA ARG A 236 -0.26 -20.20 -10.00
C ARG A 236 0.53 -20.88 -11.10
N LYS A 237 1.52 -21.68 -10.74
CA LYS A 237 2.15 -22.63 -11.64
C LYS A 237 1.79 -24.04 -11.22
N TYR A 238 1.34 -24.84 -12.17
CA TYR A 238 1.19 -26.29 -12.05
C TYR A 238 2.15 -26.92 -13.03
N VAL A 239 3.01 -27.82 -12.57
CA VAL A 239 4.06 -28.43 -13.40
C VAL A 239 3.84 -29.93 -13.39
N ASP A 240 3.76 -30.56 -14.56
CA ASP A 240 3.73 -32.01 -14.75
C ASP A 240 4.95 -32.44 -15.57
N VAL A 241 5.91 -33.06 -14.90
CA VAL A 241 7.19 -33.45 -15.50
C VAL A 241 7.02 -34.66 -16.42
N LYS A 242 6.05 -35.55 -16.14
CA LYS A 242 5.78 -36.74 -16.96
C LYS A 242 5.26 -36.31 -18.32
N GLU A 243 4.33 -35.36 -18.32
CA GLU A 243 3.75 -34.77 -19.53
C GLU A 243 4.58 -33.61 -20.11
N ASN A 244 5.74 -33.30 -19.52
CA ASN A 244 6.63 -32.20 -19.92
C ASN A 244 5.86 -30.87 -20.10
N THR A 245 4.88 -30.60 -19.25
CA THR A 245 3.97 -29.46 -19.40
C THR A 245 3.88 -28.67 -18.11
N ALA A 246 3.95 -27.35 -18.20
CA ALA A 246 3.57 -26.46 -17.11
C ALA A 246 2.36 -25.60 -17.52
N ILE A 247 1.45 -25.37 -16.58
CA ILE A 247 0.30 -24.49 -16.70
C ILE A 247 0.48 -23.33 -15.74
N ILE A 248 0.57 -22.12 -16.29
CA ILE A 248 0.68 -20.88 -15.54
C ILE A 248 -0.63 -20.14 -15.65
N THR A 249 -1.23 -19.78 -14.52
CA THR A 249 -2.44 -18.96 -14.50
C THR A 249 -2.16 -17.64 -13.83
N PHE A 250 -2.73 -16.56 -14.36
CA PHE A 250 -2.72 -15.24 -13.74
C PHE A 250 -4.15 -14.79 -13.56
N HIS A 251 -4.54 -14.43 -12.35
CA HIS A 251 -5.89 -13.95 -12.12
C HIS A 251 -6.02 -12.99 -10.96
N ASN A 252 -7.02 -12.12 -11.01
CA ASN A 252 -7.34 -11.29 -9.87
C ASN A 252 -7.86 -12.17 -8.72
N THR A 253 -7.32 -11.96 -7.53
CA THR A 253 -7.87 -12.60 -6.32
C THR A 253 -9.27 -12.06 -6.07
N LYS A 254 -10.19 -12.91 -5.59
CA LYS A 254 -11.46 -12.40 -5.05
C LYS A 254 -11.08 -11.43 -3.94
N VAL A 255 -11.37 -10.15 -4.18
CA VAL A 255 -11.25 -8.98 -3.31
C VAL A 255 -10.80 -9.38 -1.91
N ILE A 256 -9.49 -9.31 -1.65
CA ILE A 256 -9.02 -9.10 -0.29
C ILE A 256 -9.77 -7.83 0.15
N PRO A 257 -10.63 -7.85 1.19
CA PRO A 257 -11.44 -6.69 1.53
C PRO A 257 -10.54 -5.48 1.59
N ASN A 258 -10.93 -4.38 0.93
CA ASN A 258 -10.20 -3.10 0.97
C ASN A 258 -9.77 -2.73 2.40
N THR A 259 -10.46 -3.24 3.43
CA THR A 259 -10.01 -3.21 4.83
C THR A 259 -8.55 -3.65 5.03
N ILE A 260 -8.04 -4.71 4.39
CA ILE A 260 -6.65 -5.16 4.53
C ILE A 260 -5.70 -4.27 3.74
N VAL A 261 -6.07 -3.78 2.56
CA VAL A 261 -5.24 -2.83 1.77
C VAL A 261 -5.20 -1.46 2.44
N THR A 262 -6.32 -0.96 2.93
CA THR A 262 -6.44 0.25 3.75
C THR A 262 -5.75 0.06 5.09
N MET A 263 -5.84 -1.12 5.74
CA MET A 263 -5.07 -1.42 6.95
C MET A 263 -3.58 -1.50 6.66
N GLU A 264 -3.12 -2.08 5.56
CA GLU A 264 -1.71 -2.06 5.17
C GLU A 264 -1.25 -0.66 4.78
N GLN A 265 -2.08 0.13 4.10
CA GLN A 265 -1.77 1.53 3.76
C GLN A 265 -1.77 2.42 5.02
N GLU A 266 -2.68 2.18 5.97
CA GLU A 266 -2.71 2.82 7.28
C GLU A 266 -1.59 2.32 8.19
N LEU A 267 -1.20 1.05 8.12
CA LEU A 267 -0.05 0.48 8.82
C LEU A 267 1.25 1.03 8.23
N ARG A 268 1.36 1.14 6.91
CA ARG A 268 2.49 1.81 6.22
C ARG A 268 2.51 3.30 6.51
N LYS A 269 1.35 3.99 6.51
CA LYS A 269 1.25 5.39 6.96
C LYS A 269 1.65 5.53 8.42
N LYS A 270 1.19 4.65 9.32
CA LYS A 270 1.57 4.65 10.73
C LYS A 270 3.04 4.31 10.92
N GLU A 271 3.62 3.37 10.17
CA GLU A 271 5.05 3.09 10.17
C GLU A 271 5.85 4.29 9.68
N GLN A 272 5.37 4.99 8.65
CA GLN A 272 6.02 6.16 8.06
C GLN A 272 5.86 7.41 8.93
N ASP A 273 4.72 7.57 9.62
CA ASP A 273 4.46 8.61 10.63
C ASP A 273 5.27 8.33 11.90
N VAL A 274 5.36 7.09 12.37
CA VAL A 274 6.25 6.69 13.50
C VAL A 274 7.72 6.86 13.12
N CYS A 275 8.11 6.57 11.88
CA CYS A 275 9.48 6.80 11.41
C CYS A 275 9.78 8.31 11.29
N MET A 276 8.84 9.13 10.81
CA MET A 276 8.97 10.60 10.81
C MET A 276 8.96 11.18 12.23
N GLU A 277 8.16 10.64 13.15
CA GLU A 277 8.15 11.08 14.55
C GLU A 277 9.45 10.67 15.26
N LEU A 278 10.00 9.50 14.98
CA LEU A 278 11.31 9.06 15.48
C LEU A 278 12.45 9.85 14.84
N GLU A 279 12.40 10.15 13.53
CA GLU A 279 13.38 10.99 12.84
C GLU A 279 13.29 12.44 13.34
N ASN A 280 12.10 13.01 13.48
CA ASN A 280 11.92 14.35 14.05
C ASN A 280 12.29 14.40 15.54
N ALA A 281 12.00 13.35 16.33
CA ALA A 281 12.48 13.25 17.71
C ALA A 281 14.00 13.11 17.76
N THR A 282 14.61 12.38 16.83
CA THR A 282 16.07 12.24 16.72
C THR A 282 16.71 13.55 16.29
N ILE A 283 16.12 14.28 15.34
CA ILE A 283 16.57 15.61 14.90
C ILE A 283 16.40 16.63 16.04
N ASN A 284 15.25 16.65 16.72
CA ASN A 284 15.02 17.53 17.86
C ASN A 284 15.92 17.18 19.06
N LEU A 285 16.20 15.89 19.30
CA LEU A 285 17.17 15.46 20.31
C LEU A 285 18.60 15.81 19.90
N GLN A 286 18.96 15.72 18.61
CA GLN A 286 20.26 16.12 18.09
C GLN A 286 20.46 17.64 18.14
N ASP A 287 19.46 18.44 17.76
CA ASP A 287 19.48 19.90 17.86
C ASP A 287 19.46 20.35 19.33
N GLY A 288 18.68 19.68 20.18
CA GLY A 288 18.69 19.86 21.63
C GLY A 288 20.06 19.57 22.22
N PHE A 289 20.65 18.40 21.89
CA PHE A 289 22.01 18.03 22.32
C PHE A 289 23.05 19.02 21.81
N LEU A 290 23.02 19.42 20.54
CA LEU A 290 23.97 20.36 19.95
C LEU A 290 23.84 21.76 20.58
N SER A 291 22.62 22.19 20.92
CA SER A 291 22.39 23.47 21.61
C SER A 291 22.84 23.46 23.07
N GLU A 292 22.60 22.36 23.81
CA GLU A 292 23.13 22.18 25.17
C GLU A 292 24.65 22.03 25.17
N PHE A 293 25.22 21.30 24.20
CA PHE A 293 26.68 21.16 24.07
C PHE A 293 27.36 22.48 23.70
N ALA A 294 26.74 23.30 22.84
CA ALA A 294 27.24 24.63 22.48
C ALA A 294 27.19 25.60 23.68
N GLN A 295 26.11 25.57 24.48
CA GLN A 295 26.00 26.37 25.70
C GLN A 295 26.96 25.90 26.81
N ASP A 296 27.22 24.59 26.92
CA ASP A 296 28.13 24.02 27.92
C ASP A 296 29.61 24.20 27.53
N GLU A 297 29.94 24.26 26.23
CA GLU A 297 31.29 24.64 25.76
C GLU A 297 31.59 26.14 25.93
N GLU A 298 30.64 27.05 25.68
CA GLU A 298 30.84 28.49 25.96
C GLU A 298 31.05 28.74 27.45
N LYS A 299 30.27 28.07 28.32
CA LYS A 299 30.37 28.20 29.78
C LYS A 299 31.70 27.65 30.33
N LYS A 300 32.18 26.51 29.80
CA LYS A 300 33.50 25.93 30.16
C LYS A 300 34.68 26.74 29.64
N THR A 301 34.54 27.40 28.49
CA THR A 301 35.59 28.27 27.93
C THR A 301 35.73 29.54 28.76
N TYR A 302 34.59 30.16 29.15
CA TYR A 302 34.57 31.37 29.98
C TYR A 302 35.06 31.14 31.42
N GLN A 303 34.73 29.99 32.03
CA GLN A 303 35.26 29.63 33.37
C GLN A 303 36.77 29.38 33.37
N ARG A 304 37.34 28.81 32.30
CA ARG A 304 38.80 28.63 32.17
C ARG A 304 39.54 29.96 32.08
N ASP A 305 38.98 30.94 31.36
CA ASP A 305 39.58 32.28 31.24
C ASP A 305 39.55 33.05 32.56
N ILE A 306 38.48 32.93 33.36
CA ILE A 306 38.40 33.51 34.70
C ILE A 306 39.47 32.91 35.62
N ILE A 307 39.60 31.58 35.67
CA ILE A 307 40.62 30.90 36.49
C ILE A 307 42.03 31.33 36.06
N GLN A 308 42.29 31.40 34.75
CA GLN A 308 43.59 31.79 34.22
C GLN A 308 43.92 33.25 34.52
N ASN A 309 42.93 34.14 34.54
CA ASN A 309 43.10 35.55 34.93
C ASN A 309 43.26 35.75 36.44
N ILE A 310 42.61 34.92 37.28
CA ILE A 310 42.85 34.86 38.74
C ILE A 310 44.30 34.47 39.01
N LEU A 311 44.78 33.38 38.41
CA LEU A 311 46.15 32.87 38.58
C LEU A 311 47.22 33.90 38.22
N ASN A 312 46.96 34.69 37.18
CA ASN A 312 47.92 35.69 36.69
C ASN A 312 47.76 37.07 37.35
N GLY A 313 46.80 37.24 38.28
CA GLY A 313 46.53 38.51 38.95
C GLY A 313 46.01 39.62 38.03
N SER A 314 45.45 39.25 36.87
CA SER A 314 45.12 40.16 35.77
C SER A 314 43.64 40.54 35.70
N LEU A 315 42.81 40.10 36.66
CA LEU A 315 41.38 40.41 36.66
C LEU A 315 41.14 41.92 36.80
N SER A 316 40.29 42.48 35.94
CA SER A 316 39.75 43.81 36.15
C SER A 316 38.77 43.83 37.32
N SER A 317 38.52 45.00 37.94
CA SER A 317 37.66 45.07 39.13
C SER A 317 36.22 44.57 38.87
N LYS A 318 35.74 44.65 37.63
CA LYS A 318 34.41 44.18 37.26
C LYS A 318 34.36 42.65 37.14
N GLU A 319 35.44 42.04 36.66
CA GLU A 319 35.59 40.59 36.58
C GLU A 319 35.83 39.98 37.96
N MET A 320 36.44 40.72 38.90
CA MET A 320 36.57 40.27 40.29
C MET A 320 35.23 40.08 40.98
N THR A 321 34.27 41.00 40.79
CA THR A 321 32.93 40.88 41.39
C THR A 321 32.20 39.63 40.89
N GLU A 322 32.29 39.39 39.59
CA GLU A 322 31.61 38.29 38.92
C GLU A 322 32.27 36.94 39.25
N ALA A 323 33.60 36.90 39.28
CA ALA A 323 34.36 35.73 39.72
C ALA A 323 34.09 35.41 41.20
N ALA A 324 34.12 36.40 42.10
CA ALA A 324 33.85 36.20 43.52
C ALA A 324 32.44 35.63 43.74
N SER A 325 31.43 36.19 43.06
CA SER A 325 30.04 35.67 43.11
C SER A 325 29.93 34.21 42.66
N GLN A 326 30.57 33.85 41.54
CA GLN A 326 30.52 32.48 41.01
C GLN A 326 31.30 31.47 41.86
N LEU A 327 32.38 31.91 42.51
CA LEU A 327 33.17 31.10 43.43
C LEU A 327 32.57 31.05 44.85
N GLY A 328 31.50 31.81 45.11
CA GLY A 328 30.86 31.90 46.42
C GLY A 328 31.69 32.68 47.46
N MET A 329 32.63 33.52 47.01
CA MET A 329 33.57 34.27 47.84
C MET A 329 33.23 35.77 47.85
N LYS A 330 33.82 36.58 48.74
CA LYS A 330 33.57 38.04 48.82
C LYS A 330 34.76 38.85 48.31
N GLU A 331 34.53 39.92 47.54
CA GLU A 331 35.62 40.73 46.97
C GLU A 331 36.68 41.24 47.96
N SER A 332 36.33 41.39 49.23
CA SER A 332 37.21 41.89 50.30
C SER A 332 38.08 40.84 50.98
N ASP A 333 37.85 39.55 50.73
CA ASP A 333 38.61 38.49 51.38
C ASP A 333 39.98 38.33 50.70
N THR A 334 41.01 38.03 51.49
CA THR A 334 42.38 37.85 50.98
C THR A 334 42.63 36.37 50.79
N TYR A 335 42.88 35.94 49.55
CA TYR A 335 43.05 34.53 49.23
C TYR A 335 44.50 34.20 48.95
N ARG A 336 44.89 32.97 49.28
CA ARG A 336 46.17 32.38 48.91
C ARG A 336 45.95 31.37 47.79
N VAL A 337 46.51 31.67 46.63
CA VAL A 337 46.56 30.75 45.50
C VAL A 337 47.85 29.93 45.60
N VAL A 338 47.72 28.62 45.66
CA VAL A 338 48.84 27.68 45.63
C VAL A 338 48.71 26.82 44.39
N ASP A 339 49.80 26.78 43.63
CA ASP A 339 49.83 26.17 42.32
C ASP A 339 50.79 24.98 42.30
N PHE A 340 50.23 23.79 42.08
CA PHE A 340 50.97 22.55 41.96
C PHE A 340 51.06 22.15 40.49
N HIS A 341 52.29 22.05 39.98
CA HIS A 341 52.54 21.51 38.65
C HIS A 341 53.14 20.11 38.74
N THR A 342 52.65 19.19 37.92
CA THR A 342 53.28 17.87 37.76
C THR A 342 54.64 18.00 37.03
N ILE A 343 55.66 17.23 37.47
CA ILE A 343 57.10 17.48 37.19
C ILE A 343 57.45 17.47 35.69
N THR A 344 56.66 16.83 34.83
CA THR A 344 56.86 16.85 33.38
C THR A 344 55.81 17.71 32.69
N LYS A 345 56.16 18.96 32.36
CA LYS A 345 55.41 19.78 31.40
C LYS A 345 55.36 19.05 30.05
N ASN A 346 54.27 18.33 29.80
CA ASN A 346 54.09 17.62 28.53
C ASN A 346 53.50 18.58 27.50
N VAL A 347 54.36 19.20 26.70
CA VAL A 347 53.99 20.24 25.71
C VAL A 347 52.94 19.76 24.70
N GLN A 348 52.80 18.45 24.49
CA GLN A 348 51.81 17.87 23.58
C GLN A 348 50.43 17.61 24.21
N ARG A 349 50.22 17.91 25.50
CA ARG A 349 48.96 17.70 26.24
C ARG A 349 48.38 16.28 26.11
N LYS A 350 49.23 15.27 25.94
CA LYS A 350 48.83 13.85 25.90
C LYS A 350 49.25 13.16 27.19
N TYR A 351 48.30 12.98 28.10
CA TYR A 351 48.52 12.34 29.40
C TYR A 351 48.02 10.89 29.39
N THR A 352 48.77 9.98 30.02
CA THR A 352 48.31 8.59 30.17
C THR A 352 47.22 8.50 31.24
N LYS A 353 46.41 7.43 31.20
CA LYS A 353 45.37 7.20 32.22
C LYS A 353 45.93 7.15 33.64
N GLU A 354 47.14 6.60 33.82
CA GLU A 354 47.83 6.54 35.11
C GLU A 354 48.21 7.93 35.61
N GLN A 355 48.73 8.82 34.76
CA GLN A 355 49.03 10.20 35.13
C GLN A 355 47.77 10.97 35.56
N LEU A 356 46.66 10.79 34.83
CA LEU A 356 45.38 11.42 35.20
C LEU A 356 44.79 10.87 36.50
N HIS A 357 45.09 9.62 36.81
CA HIS A 357 44.71 8.97 38.06
C HIS A 357 45.54 9.51 39.22
N GLU A 358 46.86 9.63 39.09
CA GLU A 358 47.75 10.22 40.11
C GLU A 358 47.33 11.65 40.47
N VAL A 359 47.05 12.49 39.48
CA VAL A 359 46.54 13.86 39.71
C VAL A 359 45.21 13.84 40.46
N GLY A 360 44.36 12.84 40.21
CA GLY A 360 43.06 12.71 40.89
C GLY A 360 43.20 12.24 42.34
N VAL A 361 44.19 11.38 42.61
CA VAL A 361 44.54 10.98 43.98
C VAL A 361 45.05 12.19 44.78
N ILE A 362 45.93 13.01 44.19
CA ILE A 362 46.45 14.21 44.85
C ILE A 362 45.33 15.21 45.17
N GLU A 363 44.42 15.45 44.23
CA GLU A 363 43.23 16.28 44.45
C GLU A 363 42.37 15.75 45.61
N GLY A 364 42.10 14.44 45.62
CA GLY A 364 41.32 13.82 46.70
C GLY A 364 41.96 13.97 48.07
N GLU A 365 43.28 13.81 48.17
CA GLU A 365 44.02 14.02 49.42
C GLU A 365 44.01 15.50 49.85
N LEU A 366 44.15 16.45 48.92
CA LEU A 366 44.08 17.87 49.22
C LEU A 366 42.69 18.28 49.72
N MET A 367 41.61 17.78 49.09
CA MET A 367 40.24 18.00 49.56
C MET A 367 40.01 17.41 50.97
N HIS A 368 40.66 16.29 51.28
CA HIS A 368 40.55 15.68 52.61
C HIS A 368 41.30 16.49 53.69
N LEU A 369 42.52 16.96 53.39
CA LEU A 369 43.35 17.72 54.33
C LEU A 369 42.86 19.16 54.52
N LEU A 370 42.26 19.76 53.49
CA LEU A 370 41.82 21.16 53.47
C LEU A 370 40.39 21.24 52.91
N PRO A 371 39.37 20.84 53.67
CA PRO A 371 37.99 20.71 53.18
C PRO A 371 37.34 22.04 52.78
N ASP A 372 37.85 23.16 53.31
CA ASP A 372 37.33 24.50 53.02
C ASP A 372 38.04 25.19 51.84
N ALA A 373 39.07 24.56 51.25
CA ALA A 373 39.80 25.12 50.12
C ALA A 373 39.07 24.85 48.79
N LEU A 374 39.01 25.87 47.92
CA LEU A 374 38.51 25.72 46.56
C LEU A 374 39.60 25.13 45.67
N ILE A 375 39.40 23.90 45.22
CA ILE A 375 40.38 23.17 44.41
C ILE A 375 39.89 23.07 42.97
N TYR A 376 40.68 23.60 42.05
CA TYR A 376 40.49 23.53 40.62
C TYR A 376 41.58 22.70 39.99
N ARG A 377 41.19 21.67 39.24
CA ARG A 377 42.11 20.77 38.57
C ARG A 377 42.05 20.94 37.05
N ASN A 378 43.23 20.99 36.43
CA ASN A 378 43.42 20.71 35.00
C ASN A 378 44.32 19.48 34.81
N MET A 379 44.60 19.10 33.57
CA MET A 379 45.28 17.84 33.22
C MET A 379 46.70 17.70 33.83
N ASP A 380 47.41 18.81 34.09
CA ASP A 380 48.78 18.85 34.61
C ASP A 380 49.03 19.80 35.79
N GLN A 381 47.98 20.48 36.21
CA GLN A 381 48.03 21.55 37.21
C GLN A 381 46.86 21.40 38.18
N ILE A 382 47.14 21.55 39.47
CA ILE A 382 46.12 21.69 40.51
C ILE A 382 46.31 23.06 41.14
N VAL A 383 45.25 23.84 41.09
CA VAL A 383 45.18 25.18 41.67
C VAL A 383 44.30 25.12 42.89
N MET A 384 44.86 25.49 44.03
CA MET A 384 44.13 25.59 45.28
C MET A 384 44.00 27.06 45.66
N ILE A 385 42.78 27.47 45.99
CA ILE A 385 42.46 28.81 46.49
C ILE A 385 41.96 28.64 47.91
N GLN A 386 42.69 29.20 48.87
CA GLN A 386 42.36 29.16 50.30
C GLN A 386 42.13 30.55 50.85
#